data_AF-A0A6V8MVT7-F1
#
_entry.id   AF-A0A6V8MVT7-F1
#
_cell.length_a   1.000
_cell.length_b   1.000
_cell.length_c   1.000
_cell.angle_alpha   90.00
_cell.angle_beta   90.00
_cell.angle_gamma   90.00
#
_symmetry.space_group_name_H-M   'P 1'
#
loop_
_entity.id
_entity.type
_entity.pdbx_description
1 polymer ?
#
loop_
_entity_poly.entity_id
_entity_poly.type
_entity_poly.pdbx_seq_one_letter_code
_entity_poly.pdbx_strand_id
1 'polypeptide(L)'
;MRILKRSLLGGGMLVLAACGGGGGGTASTPDVTAPTVALSAPANGATMTGTTTVTADAADDVGVARVDFYLNGVKQGSDTTAPYSYSWDPSTLARGSYTWAAKAYDAAGNERDSAAVTVTVPVYATMATVVTGTGAVGTVSLAGIPVAAPYGVNFVVTMPAGGTLSGVSTSGPYAGSGLATISGANSLILASSPVASGQIMTVTFANVPSGAQPSDFGIAVSAVYDGNGNLIQ
;
A
#
# COMPACT_ATOMS: atom_id res chain seq x y z
N MET A 1 -54.26 53.51 -43.78
CA MET A 1 -55.17 54.66 -43.54
C MET A 1 -56.46 54.11 -42.95
N ARG A 2 -56.83 54.60 -41.75
CA ARG A 2 -58.13 54.55 -41.00
C ARG A 2 -59.24 53.64 -41.57
N ILE A 3 -59.87 52.79 -40.75
CA ILE A 3 -61.07 53.14 -39.94
C ILE A 3 -61.24 52.21 -38.72
N LEU A 4 -61.59 52.81 -37.58
CA LEU A 4 -62.06 52.19 -36.32
C LEU A 4 -63.56 51.82 -36.40
N LYS A 5 -64.04 50.84 -35.62
CA LYS A 5 -64.96 51.07 -34.47
C LYS A 5 -65.39 49.79 -33.73
N ARG A 6 -65.54 49.99 -32.42
CA ARG A 6 -65.88 49.06 -31.33
C ARG A 6 -67.34 48.61 -31.34
N SER A 7 -67.64 47.45 -30.76
CA SER A 7 -68.85 47.23 -29.97
C SER A 7 -68.55 46.30 -28.79
N LEU A 8 -69.25 46.55 -27.69
CA LEU A 8 -69.02 46.14 -26.30
C LEU A 8 -70.29 45.39 -25.82
N LEU A 9 -70.15 44.52 -24.80
CA LEU A 9 -71.16 43.94 -23.87
C LEU A 9 -71.58 42.46 -24.02
N GLY A 10 -71.56 41.78 -22.87
CA GLY A 10 -72.20 40.49 -22.55
C GLY A 10 -71.17 39.43 -22.13
N GLY A 11 -70.76 39.28 -20.88
CA GLY A 11 -71.62 38.98 -19.72
C GLY A 11 -71.74 37.46 -19.58
N GLY A 12 -70.80 36.82 -18.87
CA GLY A 12 -70.81 35.37 -18.69
C GLY A 12 -69.58 34.85 -17.94
N MET A 13 -69.47 35.19 -16.66
CA MET A 13 -68.55 34.51 -15.75
C MET A 13 -69.05 33.09 -15.55
N LEU A 14 -68.48 32.14 -16.29
CA LEU A 14 -68.71 30.71 -16.06
C LEU A 14 -67.63 30.21 -15.09
N VAL A 15 -67.99 30.18 -13.81
CA VAL A 15 -67.23 29.49 -12.77
C VAL A 15 -67.44 27.99 -12.95
N LEU A 16 -66.41 27.25 -13.37
CA LEU A 16 -66.34 25.80 -13.14
C LEU A 16 -65.64 25.56 -11.80
N ALA A 17 -66.42 25.17 -10.80
CA ALA A 17 -65.92 24.67 -9.53
C ALA A 17 -65.92 23.13 -9.53
N ALA A 18 -64.71 22.57 -9.33
CA ALA A 18 -64.33 21.25 -8.78
C ALA A 18 -64.85 19.97 -9.49
N CYS A 19 -64.24 18.78 -9.41
CA CYS A 19 -63.25 18.17 -8.53
C CYS A 19 -62.49 17.05 -9.27
N GLY A 20 -61.23 16.81 -8.90
CA GLY A 20 -60.41 15.72 -9.46
C GLY A 20 -58.96 15.79 -8.99
N GLY A 21 -58.76 16.02 -7.69
CA GLY A 21 -57.44 15.98 -7.05
C GLY A 21 -57.02 14.54 -6.75
N GLY A 22 -55.69 14.31 -6.73
CA GLY A 22 -55.14 13.07 -6.19
C GLY A 22 -53.81 12.60 -6.77
N GLY A 23 -53.16 13.34 -7.66
CA GLY A 23 -51.77 13.06 -8.03
C GLY A 23 -50.79 13.64 -7.00
N GLY A 24 -50.82 13.13 -5.77
CA GLY A 24 -49.90 13.48 -4.69
C GLY A 24 -48.49 12.96 -4.95
N GLY A 25 -47.88 13.36 -6.07
CA GLY A 25 -46.44 13.32 -6.20
C GLY A 25 -45.89 14.44 -5.35
N THR A 26 -45.65 14.18 -4.07
CA THR A 26 -44.82 15.06 -3.25
C THR A 26 -43.49 15.16 -3.98
N ALA A 27 -43.22 16.31 -4.62
CA ALA A 27 -41.88 16.62 -5.08
C ALA A 27 -41.00 16.52 -3.84
N SER A 28 -40.23 15.43 -3.75
CA SER A 28 -39.25 15.24 -2.68
C SER A 28 -38.33 16.45 -2.74
N THR A 29 -38.17 17.13 -1.61
CA THR A 29 -37.24 18.24 -1.50
C THR A 29 -35.86 17.74 -1.94
N PRO A 30 -35.18 18.40 -2.89
CA PRO A 30 -33.86 17.98 -3.32
C PRO A 30 -32.93 17.83 -2.13
N ASP A 31 -32.26 16.69 -2.05
CA ASP A 31 -31.25 16.45 -1.04
C ASP A 31 -29.98 17.26 -1.36
N VAL A 32 -29.51 17.99 -0.35
CA VAL A 32 -28.37 18.92 -0.41
C VAL A 32 -27.35 18.64 0.70
N THR A 33 -27.60 17.63 1.53
CA THR A 33 -26.72 17.26 2.62
C THR A 33 -25.60 16.39 2.04
N ALA A 34 -24.35 16.75 2.31
CA ALA A 34 -23.23 15.92 1.88
C ALA A 34 -23.00 14.77 2.86
N PRO A 35 -22.62 13.57 2.38
CA PRO A 35 -22.32 12.44 3.23
C PRO A 35 -21.13 12.74 4.15
N THR A 36 -21.02 11.95 5.22
CA THR A 36 -19.82 11.83 6.06
C THR A 36 -19.03 10.60 5.65
N VAL A 37 -17.70 10.66 5.74
CA VAL A 37 -16.83 9.51 5.47
C VAL A 37 -15.53 9.58 6.26
N ALA A 38 -15.11 8.44 6.81
CA ALA A 38 -13.83 8.28 7.48
C ALA A 38 -13.22 6.91 7.15
N LEU A 39 -11.91 6.87 6.92
CA LEU A 39 -11.17 5.61 6.85
C LEU A 39 -11.01 5.04 8.26
N SER A 40 -11.40 3.79 8.46
CA SER A 40 -11.27 3.08 9.75
C SER A 40 -10.11 2.10 9.78
N ALA A 41 -9.69 1.59 8.61
CA ALA A 41 -8.48 0.81 8.45
C ALA A 41 -7.86 1.07 7.07
N PRO A 42 -6.52 1.00 6.94
CA PRO A 42 -5.53 0.87 8.01
C PRO A 42 -5.47 2.13 8.91
N ALA A 43 -4.87 2.00 10.10
CA ALA A 43 -4.64 3.15 10.97
C ALA A 43 -3.57 4.09 10.38
N ASN A 44 -3.66 5.38 10.69
CA ASN A 44 -2.63 6.34 10.27
C ASN A 44 -1.26 5.97 10.89
N GLY A 45 -0.23 5.95 10.05
CA GLY A 45 1.13 5.51 10.39
C GLY A 45 1.34 4.00 10.34
N ALA A 46 0.35 3.21 9.92
CA ALA A 46 0.51 1.76 9.88
C ALA A 46 1.57 1.31 8.87
N THR A 47 2.34 0.29 9.26
CA THR A 47 3.33 -0.38 8.41
C THR A 47 2.72 -1.63 7.79
N MET A 48 2.72 -1.71 6.47
CA MET A 48 2.09 -2.82 5.76
C MET A 48 3.03 -4.02 5.69
N THR A 49 2.59 -5.22 6.04
CA THR A 49 3.40 -6.46 5.98
C THR A 49 2.86 -7.50 4.99
N GLY A 50 1.75 -7.18 4.31
CA GLY A 50 1.08 -8.03 3.33
C GLY A 50 -0.23 -7.39 2.84
N THR A 51 -1.06 -8.20 2.18
CA THR A 51 -2.39 -7.78 1.74
C THR A 51 -3.21 -7.25 2.92
N THR A 52 -3.83 -6.08 2.73
CA THR A 52 -4.60 -5.36 3.74
C THR A 52 -5.94 -4.95 3.15
N THR A 53 -6.98 -4.98 3.98
CA THR A 53 -8.29 -4.43 3.62
C THR A 53 -8.36 -2.97 4.09
N VAL A 54 -8.58 -2.06 3.16
CA VAL A 54 -8.89 -0.66 3.44
C VAL A 54 -10.39 -0.57 3.70
N THR A 55 -10.81 -0.02 4.83
CA THR A 55 -12.22 0.10 5.21
C THR A 55 -12.60 1.55 5.44
N ALA A 56 -13.83 1.90 5.08
CA ALA A 56 -14.39 3.22 5.31
C ALA A 56 -15.79 3.14 5.94
N ASP A 57 -16.03 4.03 6.89
CA ASP A 57 -17.34 4.27 7.47
C ASP A 57 -17.93 5.52 6.82
N ALA A 58 -19.08 5.38 6.17
CA ALA A 58 -19.78 6.48 5.53
C ALA A 58 -21.27 6.47 5.90
N ALA A 59 -21.81 7.65 6.18
CA ALA A 59 -23.20 7.84 6.58
C ALA A 59 -23.74 9.16 6.04
N ASP A 60 -25.03 9.19 5.76
CA ASP A 60 -25.76 10.31 5.19
C ASP A 60 -27.21 10.29 5.72
N ASP A 61 -27.97 11.38 5.62
CA ASP A 61 -29.35 11.45 6.12
C ASP A 61 -30.35 10.71 5.20
N VAL A 62 -30.08 10.63 3.89
CA VAL A 62 -30.88 9.85 2.93
C VAL A 62 -30.20 8.54 2.60
N GLY A 63 -28.89 8.58 2.34
CA GLY A 63 -28.09 7.38 2.12
C GLY A 63 -26.90 7.59 1.20
N VAL A 64 -25.87 6.77 1.42
CA VAL A 64 -24.65 6.79 0.61
C VAL A 64 -24.82 5.87 -0.60
N ALA A 65 -24.60 6.40 -1.80
CA ALA A 65 -24.69 5.65 -3.05
C ALA A 65 -23.40 4.87 -3.36
N ARG A 66 -22.22 5.44 -3.05
CA ARG A 66 -20.93 4.74 -3.17
C ARG A 66 -19.82 5.42 -2.37
N VAL A 67 -18.78 4.65 -2.08
CA VAL A 67 -17.49 5.14 -1.58
C VAL A 67 -16.39 4.78 -2.57
N ASP A 68 -15.64 5.78 -3.01
CA ASP A 68 -14.46 5.64 -3.86
C ASP A 68 -13.18 5.67 -3.00
N PHE A 69 -12.26 4.74 -3.23
CA PHE A 69 -10.98 4.67 -2.52
C PHE A 69 -9.84 5.17 -3.41
N TYR A 70 -8.98 6.03 -2.87
CA TYR A 70 -7.89 6.68 -3.58
C TYR A 70 -6.56 6.42 -2.89
N LEU A 71 -5.53 6.07 -3.69
CA LEU A 71 -4.14 5.92 -3.27
C LEU A 71 -3.30 7.00 -3.94
N ASN A 72 -2.67 7.88 -3.17
CA ASN A 72 -1.92 9.04 -3.67
C ASN A 72 -2.72 9.89 -4.67
N GLY A 73 -4.02 10.04 -4.43
CA GLY A 73 -4.94 10.77 -5.31
C GLY A 73 -5.42 10.00 -6.54
N VAL A 74 -4.92 8.78 -6.78
CA VAL A 74 -5.38 7.92 -7.89
C VAL A 74 -6.46 6.97 -7.39
N LYS A 75 -7.63 7.00 -8.03
CA LYS A 75 -8.74 6.10 -7.71
C LYS A 75 -8.34 4.65 -7.94
N GLN A 76 -8.50 3.82 -6.91
CA GLN A 76 -8.22 2.39 -6.94
C GLN A 76 -9.50 1.57 -7.19
N GLY A 77 -10.62 1.99 -6.60
CA GLY A 77 -11.88 1.28 -6.73
C GLY A 77 -13.05 2.03 -6.11
N SER A 78 -14.22 1.40 -6.19
CA SER A 78 -15.48 1.87 -5.61
C SER A 78 -16.18 0.71 -4.91
N ASP A 79 -16.84 0.99 -3.81
CA ASP A 79 -17.78 0.07 -3.15
C ASP A 79 -19.13 0.76 -2.98
N THR A 80 -20.21 0.06 -3.31
CA THR A 80 -21.59 0.57 -3.26
C THR A 80 -22.40 -0.06 -2.12
N THR A 81 -21.80 -0.95 -1.33
CA THR A 81 -22.52 -1.69 -0.29
C THR A 81 -21.77 -1.63 1.04
N ALA A 82 -22.40 -1.09 2.08
CA ALA A 82 -21.83 -1.13 3.42
C ALA A 82 -21.77 -2.58 3.95
N PRO A 83 -20.69 -3.01 4.64
CA PRO A 83 -19.52 -2.22 5.04
C PRO A 83 -18.54 -1.98 3.87
N TYR A 84 -18.16 -0.72 3.65
CA TYR A 84 -17.36 -0.33 2.49
C TYR A 84 -15.91 -0.76 2.65
N SER A 85 -15.39 -1.48 1.65
CA SER A 85 -14.03 -2.00 1.71
C SER A 85 -13.33 -2.11 0.35
N TYR A 86 -12.00 -2.11 0.39
CA TYR A 86 -11.15 -2.34 -0.77
C TYR A 86 -9.96 -3.24 -0.38
N SER A 87 -9.76 -4.34 -1.11
CA SER A 87 -8.61 -5.22 -0.91
C SER A 87 -7.39 -4.65 -1.62
N TRP A 88 -6.31 -4.42 -0.86
CA TRP A 88 -5.07 -3.84 -1.36
C TRP A 88 -3.89 -4.75 -1.10
N ASP A 89 -3.16 -5.09 -2.18
CA ASP A 89 -1.88 -5.78 -2.10
C ASP A 89 -0.72 -4.81 -2.41
N PRO A 90 0.11 -4.43 -1.41
CA PRO A 90 1.26 -3.58 -1.62
C PRO A 90 2.50 -4.31 -2.19
N SER A 91 2.43 -5.62 -2.45
CA SER A 91 3.60 -6.46 -2.80
C SER A 91 4.36 -6.00 -4.05
N THR A 92 3.68 -5.33 -4.99
CA THR A 92 4.25 -4.83 -6.25
C THR A 92 4.63 -3.36 -6.20
N LEU A 93 4.28 -2.65 -5.12
CA LEU A 93 4.52 -1.22 -4.98
C LEU A 93 5.96 -0.94 -4.54
N ALA A 94 6.48 0.20 -5.01
CA ALA A 94 7.70 0.75 -4.46
C ALA A 94 7.50 1.08 -2.98
N ARG A 95 8.60 1.19 -2.24
CA ARG A 95 8.58 1.31 -0.78
C ARG A 95 8.55 2.76 -0.42
N GLY A 96 7.99 3.06 0.75
CA GLY A 96 7.78 4.43 1.18
C GLY A 96 6.35 4.70 1.61
N SER A 97 6.03 5.97 1.72
CA SER A 97 4.75 6.43 2.23
C SER A 97 3.70 6.51 1.13
N TYR A 98 2.52 6.01 1.44
CA TYR A 98 1.33 6.09 0.60
C TYR A 98 0.19 6.71 1.39
N THR A 99 -0.58 7.55 0.73
CA THR A 99 -1.70 8.25 1.33
C THR A 99 -3.01 7.71 0.78
N TRP A 100 -3.81 7.13 1.65
CA TRP A 100 -5.18 6.73 1.38
C TRP A 100 -6.15 7.87 1.69
N ALA A 101 -7.16 8.00 0.83
CA ALA A 101 -8.36 8.81 1.08
C ALA A 101 -9.58 8.07 0.56
N ALA A 102 -10.74 8.30 1.17
CA ALA A 102 -12.02 7.83 0.69
C ALA A 102 -12.90 9.02 0.31
N LYS A 103 -13.75 8.86 -0.69
CA LYS A 103 -14.74 9.85 -1.09
C LYS A 103 -16.12 9.21 -1.15
N ALA A 104 -17.05 9.69 -0.33
CA ALA A 104 -18.43 9.22 -0.35
C ALA A 104 -19.29 10.10 -1.26
N TYR A 105 -20.26 9.47 -1.91
CA TYR A 105 -21.24 10.10 -2.79
C TYR A 105 -22.63 9.64 -2.38
N ASP A 106 -23.60 10.54 -2.39
CA ASP A 106 -25.02 10.20 -2.29
C ASP A 106 -25.67 10.05 -3.68
N ALA A 107 -26.99 9.84 -3.71
CA ALA A 107 -27.76 9.73 -4.95
C ALA A 107 -28.13 11.10 -5.58
N ALA A 108 -28.04 12.19 -4.82
CA ALA A 108 -28.34 13.56 -5.26
C ALA A 108 -27.13 14.26 -5.90
N GLY A 109 -25.94 13.67 -5.78
CA GLY A 109 -24.68 14.18 -6.31
C GLY A 109 -23.84 14.95 -5.29
N ASN A 110 -24.22 14.98 -4.00
CA ASN A 110 -23.35 15.56 -2.98
C ASN A 110 -22.22 14.57 -2.65
N GLU A 111 -21.06 15.13 -2.31
CA GLU A 111 -19.84 14.35 -2.10
C GLU A 111 -19.00 14.93 -0.97
N ARG A 112 -18.23 14.07 -0.30
CA ARG A 112 -17.26 14.47 0.72
C ARG A 112 -16.04 13.55 0.74
N ASP A 113 -14.88 14.16 0.90
CA ASP A 113 -13.61 13.47 1.14
C ASP A 113 -13.39 13.18 2.63
N SER A 114 -12.75 12.04 2.91
CA SER A 114 -12.27 11.69 4.25
C SER A 114 -11.00 12.46 4.61
N ALA A 115 -10.64 12.44 5.89
CA ALA A 115 -9.26 12.70 6.28
C ALA A 115 -8.31 11.70 5.61
N ALA A 116 -7.11 12.16 5.28
CA ALA A 116 -6.07 11.32 4.70
C ALA A 116 -5.43 10.40 5.76
N VAL A 117 -5.21 9.15 5.38
CA VAL A 117 -4.47 8.15 6.18
C VAL A 117 -3.17 7.85 5.46
N THR A 118 -2.04 8.05 6.15
CA THR A 118 -0.72 7.70 5.60
C THR A 118 -0.30 6.33 6.11
N VAL A 119 0.17 5.47 5.22
CA VAL A 119 0.74 4.16 5.54
C VAL A 119 2.14 4.06 4.96
N THR A 120 2.95 3.18 5.55
CA THR A 120 4.30 2.89 5.08
C THR A 120 4.33 1.48 4.52
N VAL A 121 4.77 1.36 3.26
CA VAL A 121 5.22 0.08 2.71
C VAL A 121 6.69 -0.06 3.13
N PRO A 122 7.01 -0.90 4.17
CA PRO A 122 8.37 -1.04 4.75
C PRO A 122 9.31 -1.67 3.75
N VAL A 123 10.60 -1.86 4.06
CA VAL A 123 11.55 -2.73 3.32
C VAL A 123 11.39 -4.22 3.69
N TYR A 124 11.52 -5.14 2.72
CA TYR A 124 11.49 -6.60 2.83
C TYR A 124 12.69 -7.01 2.01
N ALA A 125 13.77 -7.38 2.69
CA ALA A 125 14.79 -8.19 2.06
C ALA A 125 14.25 -9.63 2.02
N THR A 126 13.91 -10.13 0.83
CA THR A 126 13.65 -11.56 0.66
C THR A 126 14.97 -12.27 0.38
N MET A 127 15.25 -13.35 1.11
CA MET A 127 16.46 -14.16 0.94
C MET A 127 16.12 -15.51 0.32
N ALA A 128 16.87 -15.89 -0.72
CA ALA A 128 16.98 -17.29 -1.14
C ALA A 128 18.41 -17.77 -0.84
N THR A 129 18.52 -18.85 -0.06
CA THR A 129 19.80 -19.45 0.35
C THR A 129 19.98 -20.81 -0.33
N VAL A 130 21.09 -21.00 -1.03
CA VAL A 130 21.48 -22.32 -1.57
C VAL A 130 22.86 -22.68 -1.02
N VAL A 131 22.93 -23.81 -0.31
CA VAL A 131 24.16 -24.36 0.30
C VAL A 131 24.56 -25.61 -0.46
N THR A 132 25.76 -25.61 -1.06
CA THR A 132 26.28 -26.77 -1.79
C THR A 132 27.57 -27.32 -1.17
N GLY A 133 27.50 -28.56 -0.66
CA GLY A 133 28.64 -29.49 -0.55
C GLY A 133 29.66 -29.27 0.58
N THR A 134 30.61 -30.21 0.65
CA THR A 134 31.60 -30.47 1.72
C THR A 134 32.74 -29.44 1.87
N GLY A 135 32.64 -28.32 1.14
CA GLY A 135 33.48 -27.12 1.24
C GLY A 135 32.61 -25.90 1.00
N ALA A 136 31.58 -25.76 1.85
CA ALA A 136 30.35 -25.05 1.54
C ALA A 136 30.57 -23.62 1.00
N VAL A 137 29.91 -23.34 -0.12
CA VAL A 137 29.69 -21.99 -0.63
C VAL A 137 28.18 -21.77 -0.55
N GLY A 138 27.77 -20.75 0.21
CA GLY A 138 26.38 -20.31 0.31
C GLY A 138 26.14 -19.15 -0.66
N THR A 139 25.18 -19.28 -1.56
CA THR A 139 24.71 -18.12 -2.35
C THR A 139 23.47 -17.54 -1.70
N VAL A 140 23.39 -16.21 -1.67
CA VAL A 140 22.35 -15.41 -1.06
C VAL A 140 21.83 -14.46 -2.12
N SER A 141 20.57 -14.56 -2.54
CA SER A 141 19.95 -13.53 -3.38
C SER A 141 19.09 -12.62 -2.53
N LEU A 142 19.29 -11.30 -2.64
CA LEU A 142 18.41 -10.28 -2.06
C LEU A 142 17.44 -9.79 -3.12
N ALA A 143 16.15 -10.03 -2.93
CA ALA A 143 15.10 -9.50 -3.78
C ALA A 143 14.18 -8.53 -3.01
N GLY A 144 13.76 -7.45 -3.68
CA GLY A 144 12.79 -6.48 -3.15
C GLY A 144 13.35 -5.20 -2.52
N ILE A 145 14.66 -4.93 -2.58
CA ILE A 145 15.23 -3.65 -2.12
C ILE A 145 15.16 -2.61 -3.26
N PRO A 146 14.44 -1.47 -3.11
CA PRO A 146 14.32 -0.47 -4.17
C PRO A 146 15.66 0.20 -4.46
N VAL A 147 15.86 0.58 -5.72
CA VAL A 147 17.11 1.14 -6.25
C VAL A 147 17.43 2.57 -5.76
N ALA A 148 16.65 3.12 -4.81
CA ALA A 148 16.56 4.57 -4.62
C ALA A 148 17.33 5.14 -3.40
N ALA A 149 18.05 4.34 -2.61
CA ALA A 149 18.91 4.85 -1.54
C ALA A 149 20.00 3.84 -1.16
N PRO A 150 21.12 4.28 -0.54
CA PRO A 150 21.97 3.34 0.17
C PRO A 150 21.17 2.69 1.30
N TYR A 151 21.22 1.36 1.41
CA TYR A 151 20.64 0.61 2.52
C TYR A 151 21.77 -0.22 3.15
N GLY A 152 21.73 -0.36 4.47
CA GLY A 152 22.54 -1.34 5.20
C GLY A 152 21.75 -2.63 5.40
N VAL A 153 22.38 -3.79 5.30
CA VAL A 153 21.73 -5.06 5.67
C VAL A 153 22.66 -5.84 6.58
N ASN A 154 22.11 -6.32 7.69
CA ASN A 154 22.80 -7.19 8.63
C ASN A 154 22.35 -8.63 8.40
N PHE A 155 23.33 -9.54 8.31
CA PHE A 155 23.09 -10.97 8.16
C PHE A 155 23.64 -11.72 9.35
N VAL A 156 22.82 -12.64 9.87
CA VAL A 156 23.28 -13.67 10.79
C VAL A 156 23.54 -14.93 10.00
N VAL A 157 24.73 -15.51 10.20
CA VAL A 157 25.18 -16.72 9.51
C VAL A 157 25.36 -17.85 10.52
N THR A 158 24.46 -18.83 10.45
CA THR A 158 24.54 -20.05 11.26
C THR A 158 25.51 -21.03 10.60
N MET A 159 26.42 -21.56 11.39
CA MET A 159 27.47 -22.48 10.95
C MET A 159 27.39 -23.82 11.71
N PRO A 160 27.84 -24.93 11.11
CA PRO A 160 28.09 -26.16 11.85
C PRO A 160 29.14 -25.94 12.94
N ALA A 161 29.02 -26.65 14.05
CA ALA A 161 29.97 -26.57 15.16
C ALA A 161 31.41 -26.85 14.68
N GLY A 162 32.32 -25.90 14.90
CA GLY A 162 33.71 -25.97 14.46
C GLY A 162 33.99 -25.39 13.07
N GLY A 163 32.97 -25.00 12.31
CA GLY A 163 33.13 -24.26 11.06
C GLY A 163 33.47 -22.79 11.29
N THR A 164 34.15 -22.16 10.33
CA THR A 164 34.49 -20.73 10.38
C THR A 164 34.13 -20.02 9.08
N LEU A 165 33.72 -18.75 9.18
CA LEU A 165 33.64 -17.87 8.01
C LEU A 165 35.05 -17.58 7.52
N SER A 166 35.31 -17.81 6.22
CA SER A 166 36.65 -17.65 5.65
C SER A 166 36.74 -16.60 4.56
N GLY A 167 35.61 -16.21 3.99
CA GLY A 167 35.56 -15.17 2.98
C GLY A 167 34.12 -14.86 2.62
N VAL A 168 33.88 -13.59 2.31
CA VAL A 168 32.63 -13.15 1.72
C VAL A 168 32.99 -12.48 0.42
N SER A 169 32.37 -12.93 -0.67
CA SER A 169 32.56 -12.31 -1.97
C SER A 169 31.22 -11.84 -2.51
N THR A 170 31.24 -10.66 -3.09
CA THR A 170 30.12 -10.12 -3.85
C THR A 170 30.50 -10.22 -5.32
N SER A 171 29.59 -10.72 -6.16
CA SER A 171 29.79 -10.78 -7.61
C SER A 171 28.84 -9.83 -8.33
N GLY A 172 29.07 -9.61 -9.62
CA GLY A 172 28.31 -8.64 -10.41
C GLY A 172 28.72 -7.19 -10.10
N PRO A 173 27.78 -6.21 -10.12
CA PRO A 173 28.10 -4.78 -10.00
C PRO A 173 28.70 -4.33 -8.65
N TYR A 174 29.01 -5.28 -7.76
CA TYR A 174 29.61 -5.07 -6.43
C TYR A 174 30.99 -5.69 -6.27
N ALA A 175 31.62 -6.11 -7.37
CA ALA A 175 33.03 -6.47 -7.33
C ALA A 175 33.85 -5.28 -6.81
N GLY A 176 34.40 -5.39 -5.61
CA GLY A 176 35.24 -4.34 -4.99
C GLY A 176 34.54 -3.40 -4.00
N SER A 177 33.30 -3.68 -3.58
CA SER A 177 32.58 -2.78 -2.67
C SER A 177 33.05 -2.79 -1.20
N GLY A 178 34.11 -3.54 -0.85
CA GLY A 178 34.79 -3.47 0.46
C GLY A 178 33.93 -3.77 1.69
N LEU A 179 32.76 -4.38 1.48
CA LEU A 179 31.58 -4.17 2.32
C LEU A 179 31.36 -5.21 3.42
N ALA A 180 32.05 -6.35 3.38
CA ALA A 180 31.79 -7.48 4.27
C ALA A 180 32.82 -7.53 5.40
N THR A 181 32.52 -6.90 6.53
CA THR A 181 33.28 -7.15 7.76
C THR A 181 32.63 -8.32 8.48
N ILE A 182 33.38 -9.40 8.67
CA ILE A 182 32.99 -10.49 9.57
C ILE A 182 33.03 -9.91 10.98
N SER A 183 31.87 -9.78 11.62
CA SER A 183 31.75 -9.31 13.00
C SER A 183 31.48 -10.51 13.90
N GLY A 184 32.51 -11.02 14.57
CA GLY A 184 32.41 -12.25 15.37
C GLY A 184 32.34 -13.54 14.52
N ALA A 185 32.23 -14.70 15.19
CA ALA A 185 32.37 -16.01 14.53
C ALA A 185 31.24 -16.37 13.53
N ASN A 186 30.13 -15.62 13.54
CA ASN A 186 28.86 -16.01 12.91
C ASN A 186 28.02 -14.84 12.35
N SER A 187 28.54 -13.62 12.31
CA SER A 187 27.78 -12.46 11.82
C SER A 187 28.52 -11.73 10.70
N LEU A 188 27.75 -11.33 9.69
CA LEU A 188 28.20 -10.64 8.50
C LEU A 188 27.44 -9.31 8.41
N ILE A 189 28.18 -8.21 8.55
CA ILE A 189 27.61 -6.86 8.41
C ILE A 189 28.02 -6.33 7.04
N LEU A 190 27.03 -5.89 6.25
CA LEU A 190 27.27 -5.08 5.07
C LEU A 190 27.03 -3.61 5.40
N ALA A 191 28.10 -2.91 5.72
CA ALA A 191 28.05 -1.50 6.12
C ALA A 191 28.24 -0.58 4.91
N SER A 192 27.16 0.10 4.48
CA SER A 192 27.19 1.34 3.68
C SER A 192 27.70 1.27 2.23
N SER A 193 26.95 0.62 1.33
CA SER A 193 26.97 0.93 -0.11
C SER A 193 25.63 0.56 -0.75
N PRO A 194 25.14 1.26 -1.78
CA PRO A 194 23.79 1.08 -2.30
C PRO A 194 23.52 -0.33 -2.82
N VAL A 195 22.69 -1.08 -2.09
CA VAL A 195 22.22 -2.42 -2.45
C VAL A 195 21.03 -2.27 -3.41
N ALA A 196 21.26 -2.46 -4.71
CA ALA A 196 20.23 -2.45 -5.75
C ALA A 196 19.38 -3.75 -5.77
N SER A 197 18.16 -3.66 -6.32
CA SER A 197 17.25 -4.79 -6.50
C SER A 197 17.85 -5.91 -7.37
N GLY A 198 17.62 -7.17 -7.02
CA GLY A 198 18.00 -8.34 -7.82
C GLY A 198 19.44 -8.80 -7.65
N GLN A 199 20.07 -8.46 -6.52
CA GLN A 199 21.49 -8.70 -6.26
C GLN A 199 21.75 -10.10 -5.68
N ILE A 200 22.80 -10.77 -6.16
CA ILE A 200 23.28 -12.06 -5.65
C ILE A 200 24.61 -11.86 -4.91
N MET A 201 24.64 -12.29 -3.67
CA MET A 201 25.82 -12.42 -2.81
C MET A 201 26.29 -13.87 -2.72
N THR A 202 27.58 -14.07 -2.48
CA THR A 202 28.16 -15.40 -2.32
C THR A 202 29.04 -15.44 -1.07
N VAL A 203 28.56 -16.11 -0.02
CA VAL A 203 29.27 -16.34 1.23
C VAL A 203 30.06 -17.64 1.10
N THR A 204 31.35 -17.61 1.44
CA THR A 204 32.22 -18.79 1.38
C THR A 204 32.67 -19.20 2.77
N PHE A 205 32.54 -20.49 3.08
CA PHE A 205 32.89 -21.06 4.36
C PHE A 205 34.26 -21.76 4.27
N ALA A 206 35.04 -21.78 5.35
CA ALA A 206 36.18 -22.71 5.46
C ALA A 206 36.19 -23.44 6.80
N ASN A 207 37.07 -24.43 6.88
CA ASN A 207 37.17 -25.34 8.02
C ASN A 207 35.83 -26.04 8.31
N VAL A 208 35.03 -26.30 7.27
CA VAL A 208 33.78 -27.04 7.39
C VAL A 208 34.11 -28.47 7.84
N PRO A 209 33.59 -28.94 8.99
CA PRO A 209 33.85 -30.29 9.47
C PRO A 209 33.36 -31.35 8.47
N SER A 210 34.13 -32.43 8.31
CA SER A 210 33.71 -33.60 7.54
C SER A 210 32.47 -34.23 8.20
N GLY A 211 31.30 -34.06 7.59
CA GLY A 211 30.02 -34.53 8.12
C GLY A 211 28.95 -33.44 8.25
N ALA A 212 29.31 -32.16 8.10
CA ALA A 212 28.34 -31.06 8.07
C ALA A 212 27.32 -31.26 6.94
N GLN A 213 26.04 -31.17 7.28
CA GLN A 213 24.92 -31.26 6.35
C GLN A 213 24.52 -29.88 5.85
N PRO A 214 23.90 -29.74 4.67
CA PRO A 214 23.39 -28.46 4.19
C PRO A 214 22.44 -27.74 5.18
N SER A 215 21.72 -28.50 6.01
CA SER A 215 20.84 -27.98 7.07
C SER A 215 21.58 -27.34 8.26
N ASP A 216 22.87 -27.60 8.41
CA ASP A 216 23.69 -27.04 9.50
C ASP A 216 24.15 -25.60 9.19
N PHE A 217 23.87 -25.13 7.98
CA PHE A 217 24.18 -23.79 7.51
C PHE A 217 22.89 -22.98 7.37
N GLY A 218 22.92 -21.73 7.80
CA GLY A 218 21.80 -20.82 7.67
C GLY A 218 22.28 -19.40 7.41
N ILE A 219 21.52 -18.65 6.63
CA ILE A 219 21.74 -17.21 6.47
C ILE A 219 20.37 -16.55 6.60
N ALA A 220 20.27 -15.58 7.51
CA ALA A 220 19.05 -14.81 7.75
C ALA A 220 19.37 -13.32 7.80
N VAL A 221 18.46 -12.48 7.31
CA VAL A 221 18.49 -11.04 7.58
C VAL A 221 18.14 -10.83 9.05
N SER A 222 18.99 -10.15 9.78
CA SER A 222 18.72 -9.75 11.17
C SER A 222 18.28 -8.30 11.30
N ALA A 223 18.64 -7.45 10.33
CA ALA A 223 18.20 -6.06 10.27
C ALA A 223 18.39 -5.47 8.87
N VAL A 224 17.54 -4.51 8.50
CA VAL A 224 17.74 -3.60 7.36
C VAL A 224 17.79 -2.18 7.87
N TYR A 225 18.71 -1.36 7.34
CA TYR A 225 18.91 0.04 7.71
C TYR A 225 18.76 0.94 6.48
N ASP A 226 18.20 2.14 6.67
CA ASP A 226 18.19 3.19 5.63
C ASP A 226 19.57 3.81 5.39
N GLY A 227 19.67 4.74 4.43
CA GLY A 227 20.91 5.42 4.07
C GLY A 227 21.47 6.35 5.14
N ASN A 228 20.68 6.63 6.18
CA ASN A 228 21.06 7.39 7.36
C ASN A 228 21.42 6.49 8.55
N GLY A 229 21.31 5.16 8.39
CA GLY A 229 21.59 4.16 9.43
C GLY A 229 20.43 3.84 10.37
N ASN A 230 19.20 4.27 10.07
CA ASN A 230 18.02 3.95 10.89
C ASN A 230 17.50 2.55 10.58
N LEU A 231 17.10 1.79 11.60
CA LEU A 231 16.49 0.46 11.43
C LEU A 231 15.11 0.59 10.73
N ILE A 232 14.92 -0.19 9.66
CA ILE A 232 13.69 -0.21 8.86
C ILE A 232 13.10 -1.62 8.65
N GLN A 233 13.81 -2.66 9.10
CA GLN A 233 13.33 -4.04 9.22
C GLN A 233 14.13 -4.76 10.30
#